data_AF-A0A0D2ZXT8-F1
#
_entry.id   AF-A0A0D2ZXT8-F1
#
_cell.length_a   1.000
_cell.length_b   1.000
_cell.length_c   1.000
_cell.angle_alpha   90.00
_cell.angle_beta   90.00
_cell.angle_gamma   90.00
#
_symmetry.space_group_name_H-M   'P 1'
#
loop_
_entity.id
_entity.type
_entity.pdbx_description
1 polymer ?
#
loop_
_entity_poly.entity_id
_entity_poly.type
_entity_poly.pdbx_seq_one_letter_code
_entity_poly.pdbx_strand_id
1 'polypeptide(L)'
;MSGTLMEKDPVKDNARRVLLDAHGEDQYECVFDMPEDFGPVGAIRVLNQDLKEIFLKEMKLELPDGSVTFTFNSWVAPKSEDPTKRTFFSNKSYLPLQTPEPLKQLRKQELETLQGKNRERAGEFEKFERVYDYDVYNDLGNPDKDPELARPILGGLSHPYPRRCKTGRKPCDKDPSAETRKALEFYVPRDEEFTTVKGAQFTGTAVLSALPAVFPQIEAALVD
;
A
#
# COMPACT_ATOMS: atom_id res chain seq x y z
N MET A 1 -14.68 -1.29 -39.68
CA MET A 1 -13.61 -2.30 -39.48
C MET A 1 -13.06 -2.08 -38.08
N SER A 2 -13.15 -3.09 -37.20
CA SER A 2 -12.59 -2.98 -35.84
C SER A 2 -11.10 -3.29 -35.90
N GLY A 3 -10.27 -2.25 -36.04
CA GLY A 3 -8.83 -2.42 -35.88
C GLY A 3 -8.54 -2.82 -34.44
N THR A 4 -8.02 -4.03 -34.23
CA THR A 4 -7.55 -4.45 -32.91
C THR A 4 -6.41 -3.52 -32.51
N LEU A 5 -6.66 -2.63 -31.55
CA LEU A 5 -5.62 -1.81 -30.92
C LEU A 5 -4.63 -2.77 -30.25
N MET A 6 -3.49 -3.00 -30.91
CA MET A 6 -2.40 -3.78 -30.36
C MET A 6 -1.63 -2.93 -29.33
N GLU A 7 -1.04 -3.60 -28.34
CA GLU A 7 -0.12 -2.93 -27.42
C GLU A 7 1.10 -2.43 -28.19
N LYS A 8 1.49 -1.17 -27.94
CA LYS A 8 2.68 -0.55 -28.52
C LYS A 8 3.82 -0.55 -27.51
N ASP A 9 5.05 -0.57 -28.00
CA ASP A 9 6.24 -0.50 -27.16
C ASP A 9 6.19 0.72 -26.22
N PRO A 10 6.37 0.54 -24.90
CA PRO A 10 6.28 1.66 -23.97
C PRO A 10 7.41 2.68 -24.19
N VAL A 11 7.01 3.92 -24.48
CA VAL A 11 7.90 5.10 -24.50
C VAL A 11 8.32 5.42 -23.05
N LYS A 12 9.58 5.84 -22.87
CA LYS A 12 10.23 5.98 -21.56
C LYS A 12 11.15 7.20 -21.58
N ASP A 13 11.06 8.03 -20.55
CA ASP A 13 12.09 9.01 -20.18
C ASP A 13 12.08 9.21 -18.65
N ASN A 14 13.03 9.95 -18.11
CA ASN A 14 13.18 10.25 -16.69
C ASN A 14 12.66 11.65 -16.39
N ALA A 15 11.73 11.75 -15.44
CA ALA A 15 11.25 13.05 -14.98
C ALA A 15 12.35 13.81 -14.21
N ARG A 16 12.42 15.12 -14.41
CA ARG A 16 13.36 16.03 -13.74
C ARG A 16 12.58 16.96 -12.82
N ARG A 17 13.04 17.15 -11.58
CA ARG A 17 12.43 18.12 -10.66
C ARG A 17 12.67 19.54 -11.18
N VAL A 18 11.61 20.31 -11.33
CA VAL A 18 11.62 21.68 -11.87
C VAL A 18 11.30 22.74 -10.84
N LEU A 19 10.43 22.44 -9.88
CA LEU A 19 10.02 23.35 -8.82
C LEU A 19 10.00 22.64 -7.47
N LEU A 20 10.31 23.40 -6.42
CA LEU A 20 10.20 23.01 -5.02
C LEU A 20 9.24 24.01 -4.39
N ASP A 21 7.99 23.61 -4.15
CA ASP A 21 7.00 24.50 -3.54
C ASP A 21 7.39 24.77 -2.07
N ALA A 22 7.26 26.02 -1.63
CA ALA A 22 7.38 26.42 -0.23
C ALA A 22 6.36 25.70 0.67
N HIS A 23 5.29 25.14 0.09
CA HIS A 23 4.30 24.30 0.78
C HIS A 23 4.65 22.81 0.85
N GLY A 24 5.81 22.38 0.31
CA GLY A 24 6.33 21.02 0.45
C GLY A 24 5.90 20.03 -0.64
N GLU A 25 5.60 20.53 -1.84
CA GLU A 25 5.27 19.72 -3.02
C GLU A 25 6.32 19.93 -4.12
N ASP A 26 7.06 18.87 -4.45
CA ASP A 26 8.04 18.88 -5.53
C ASP A 26 7.34 18.61 -6.87
N GLN A 27 7.55 19.47 -7.87
CA GLN A 27 7.04 19.25 -9.23
C GLN A 27 8.13 18.69 -10.14
N TYR A 28 7.76 17.70 -10.95
CA TYR A 28 8.64 17.01 -11.89
C TYR A 28 8.06 17.08 -13.31
N GLU A 29 8.91 17.37 -14.29
CA GLU A 29 8.55 17.40 -15.72
C GLU A 29 9.27 16.31 -16.51
N CYS A 30 8.63 15.81 -17.55
CA CYS A 30 9.15 14.75 -18.42
C CYS A 30 8.61 14.98 -19.85
N VAL A 31 9.44 14.78 -20.88
CA VAL A 31 9.04 14.98 -22.28
C VAL A 31 9.23 13.68 -23.04
N PHE A 32 8.12 13.04 -23.39
CA PHE A 32 8.14 11.76 -24.09
C PHE A 32 8.19 11.96 -25.61
N ASP A 33 9.23 11.44 -26.26
CA ASP A 33 9.30 11.32 -27.71
C ASP A 33 8.40 10.17 -28.17
N MET A 34 7.13 10.50 -28.49
CA MET A 34 6.09 9.53 -28.84
C MET A 34 5.82 9.51 -30.35
N PRO A 35 5.70 8.32 -30.97
CA PRO A 35 5.26 8.20 -32.36
C PRO A 35 3.90 8.89 -32.60
N GLU A 36 3.73 9.56 -33.74
CA GLU A 36 2.47 10.25 -34.10
C GLU A 36 1.25 9.32 -34.05
N ASP A 37 1.45 8.04 -34.34
CA ASP A 37 0.40 7.02 -34.37
C ASP A 37 0.21 6.29 -33.03
N PHE A 38 0.92 6.67 -31.95
CA PHE A 38 0.91 5.97 -30.66
C PHE A 38 -0.51 5.80 -30.07
N GLY A 39 -1.37 6.79 -30.30
CA GLY A 39 -2.76 6.76 -29.87
C GLY A 39 -2.95 7.08 -28.39
N PRO A 40 -4.14 6.81 -27.83
CA PRO A 40 -4.52 7.30 -26.51
C PRO A 40 -3.77 6.61 -25.37
N VAL A 41 -3.04 7.39 -24.57
CA VAL A 41 -2.32 6.88 -23.39
C VAL A 41 -3.30 6.51 -22.28
N GLY A 42 -3.43 5.21 -21.99
CA GLY A 42 -4.37 4.69 -20.97
C GLY A 42 -3.75 4.34 -19.62
N ALA A 43 -2.42 4.13 -19.58
CA ALA A 43 -1.66 3.79 -18.39
C ALA A 43 -0.23 4.36 -18.45
N ILE A 44 0.38 4.59 -17.29
CA ILE A 44 1.80 4.89 -17.12
C ILE A 44 2.42 3.91 -16.13
N ARG A 45 3.73 3.65 -16.26
CA ARG A 45 4.50 2.82 -15.34
C ARG A 45 5.66 3.61 -14.76
N VAL A 46 5.65 3.83 -13.44
CA VAL A 46 6.62 4.66 -12.73
C VAL A 46 7.61 3.79 -11.95
N LEU A 47 8.87 4.21 -11.91
CA LEU A 47 9.92 3.62 -11.08
C LEU A 47 10.68 4.74 -10.39
N ASN A 48 10.64 4.76 -9.06
CA ASN A 48 11.32 5.76 -8.26
C ASN A 48 12.84 5.50 -8.23
N GLN A 49 13.64 6.41 -8.79
CA GLN A 49 15.11 6.33 -8.75
C GLN A 49 15.72 7.03 -7.52
N ASP A 50 14.92 7.76 -6.72
CA ASP A 50 15.39 8.42 -5.52
C ASP A 50 15.65 7.41 -4.38
N LEU A 51 16.43 7.83 -3.38
CA LEU A 51 16.84 7.00 -2.23
C LEU A 51 15.74 6.85 -1.16
N LYS A 52 14.58 7.46 -1.35
CA LYS A 52 13.46 7.48 -0.40
C LYS A 52 12.15 7.28 -1.14
N GLU A 53 11.14 6.78 -0.45
CA GLU A 53 9.79 6.74 -1.00
C GLU A 53 9.26 8.14 -1.32
N ILE A 54 8.46 8.24 -2.39
CA ILE A 54 7.81 9.48 -2.84
C ILE A 54 6.30 9.28 -2.85
N PHE A 55 5.53 10.27 -2.39
CA PHE A 55 4.07 10.24 -2.52
C PHE A 55 3.67 10.92 -3.83
N LEU A 56 3.24 10.11 -4.81
CA LEU A 56 2.73 10.65 -6.08
C LEU A 56 1.27 11.04 -5.90
N LYS A 57 0.92 12.29 -6.23
CA LYS A 57 -0.45 12.79 -6.21
C LYS A 57 -1.14 12.62 -7.56
N GLU A 58 -0.61 13.29 -8.57
CA GLU A 58 -1.16 13.31 -9.93
C GLU A 58 -0.07 13.52 -10.98
N MET A 59 -0.42 13.28 -12.25
CA MET A 59 0.34 13.70 -13.41
C MET A 59 -0.65 14.15 -14.49
N LYS A 60 -0.32 15.26 -15.15
CA LYS A 60 -0.97 15.71 -16.37
C LYS A 60 -0.02 15.49 -17.55
N LEU A 61 -0.43 14.69 -18.52
CA LEU A 61 0.28 14.46 -19.77
C LEU A 61 -0.39 15.27 -20.88
N GLU A 62 0.31 16.26 -21.42
CA GLU A 62 -0.14 17.03 -22.58
C GLU A 62 0.16 16.25 -23.87
N LEU A 63 -0.85 16.04 -24.71
CA LEU A 63 -0.72 15.43 -26.04
C LEU A 63 -1.24 16.40 -27.12
N PRO A 64 -0.84 16.27 -28.40
CA PRO A 64 -1.34 17.11 -29.49
C PRO A 64 -2.87 17.09 -29.65
N ASP A 65 -3.50 15.97 -29.30
CA ASP A 65 -4.95 15.73 -29.34
C ASP A 65 -5.67 15.99 -28.00
N GLY A 66 -4.95 16.41 -26.95
CA GLY A 66 -5.49 16.85 -25.66
C GLY A 66 -4.81 16.24 -24.43
N SER A 67 -5.06 16.81 -23.25
CA SER A 67 -4.41 16.35 -22.02
C SER A 67 -5.04 15.10 -21.41
N VAL A 68 -4.22 14.18 -20.90
CA VAL A 68 -4.64 13.04 -20.07
C VAL A 68 -4.19 13.22 -18.62
N THR A 69 -5.10 13.07 -17.66
CA THR A 69 -4.79 13.15 -16.23
C THR A 69 -4.77 11.76 -15.59
N PHE A 70 -3.75 11.54 -14.76
CA PHE A 70 -3.57 10.38 -13.90
C PHE A 70 -3.65 10.83 -12.45
N THR A 71 -4.52 10.22 -11.66
CA THR A 71 -4.62 10.46 -10.22
C THR A 71 -4.06 9.24 -9.51
N PHE A 72 -2.98 9.42 -8.76
CA PHE A 72 -2.21 8.34 -8.14
C PHE A 72 -2.55 8.20 -6.66
N ASN A 73 -2.38 9.28 -5.89
CA ASN A 73 -2.46 9.34 -4.43
C ASN A 73 -1.82 8.12 -3.73
N SER A 74 -0.56 7.80 -4.07
CA SER A 74 0.08 6.55 -3.64
C SER A 74 1.60 6.66 -3.48
N TRP A 75 2.15 5.84 -2.59
CA TRP A 75 3.59 5.57 -2.46
C TRP A 75 3.95 4.28 -3.22
N VAL A 76 5.08 4.11 -3.92
CA VAL A 76 6.13 5.10 -4.24
C VAL A 76 7.52 4.70 -3.70
N ALA A 77 7.69 3.46 -3.27
CA ALA A 77 8.93 2.88 -2.75
C ALA A 77 10.15 3.12 -3.67
N PRO A 78 11.34 3.31 -3.11
CA PRO A 78 12.57 3.47 -3.89
C PRO A 78 12.93 2.16 -4.60
N LYS A 79 13.57 2.25 -5.76
CA LYS A 79 14.02 1.09 -6.57
C LYS A 79 14.88 0.07 -5.80
N SER A 80 15.56 0.50 -4.72
CA SER A 80 16.34 -0.37 -3.83
C SER A 80 15.49 -1.30 -2.96
N GLU A 81 14.22 -0.96 -2.72
CA GLU A 81 13.25 -1.76 -1.97
C GLU A 81 12.31 -2.51 -2.92
N ASP A 82 11.76 -1.81 -3.93
CA ASP A 82 10.94 -2.40 -4.98
C ASP A 82 11.45 -1.99 -6.38
N PRO A 83 12.14 -2.89 -7.12
CA PRO A 83 12.60 -2.61 -8.48
C PRO A 83 11.45 -2.65 -9.53
N THR A 84 10.24 -3.01 -9.12
CA THR A 84 9.07 -3.15 -10.00
C THR A 84 8.54 -1.79 -10.44
N LYS A 85 8.19 -1.65 -11.72
CA LYS A 85 7.51 -0.44 -12.20
C LYS A 85 6.04 -0.49 -11.82
N ARG A 86 5.62 0.42 -10.92
CA ARG A 86 4.25 0.60 -10.45
C ARG A 86 3.36 1.11 -11.58
N THR A 87 2.23 0.44 -11.79
CA THR A 87 1.30 0.76 -12.89
C THR A 87 0.18 1.66 -12.38
N PHE A 88 -0.11 2.72 -13.12
CA PHE A 88 -1.19 3.64 -12.84
C PHE A 88 -2.01 3.88 -14.10
N PHE A 89 -3.33 3.96 -13.95
CA PHE A 89 -4.26 4.14 -15.07
C PHE A 89 -4.74 5.59 -15.16
N SER A 90 -5.09 6.02 -16.37
CA SER A 90 -5.77 7.31 -16.57
C SER A 90 -7.12 7.34 -15.82
N ASN A 91 -7.66 8.53 -15.59
CA ASN A 91 -8.97 8.71 -14.93
C ASN A 91 -10.19 8.15 -15.71
N LYS A 92 -10.00 7.53 -16.88
CA LYS A 92 -11.06 6.88 -17.67
C LYS A 92 -11.50 5.56 -17.04
N SER A 93 -12.77 5.47 -16.68
CA SER A 93 -13.36 4.30 -16.02
C SER A 93 -13.87 3.25 -17.00
N TYR A 94 -13.58 1.97 -16.75
CA TYR A 94 -14.01 0.84 -17.58
C TYR A 94 -14.48 -0.35 -16.74
N LEU A 95 -15.62 -0.94 -17.10
CA LEU A 95 -15.97 -2.30 -16.64
C LEU A 95 -14.93 -3.33 -17.18
N PRO A 96 -14.78 -4.51 -16.56
CA PRO A 96 -13.81 -5.51 -17.01
C PRO A 96 -13.93 -5.86 -18.51
N LEU A 97 -15.16 -6.06 -19.01
CA LEU A 97 -15.44 -6.35 -20.42
C LEU A 97 -15.24 -5.15 -21.36
N GLN A 98 -15.22 -3.93 -20.83
CA GLN A 98 -15.01 -2.67 -21.57
C GLN A 98 -13.57 -2.18 -21.51
N THR A 99 -12.68 -2.88 -20.80
CA THR A 99 -11.27 -2.48 -20.69
C THR A 99 -10.60 -2.62 -22.06
N PRO A 100 -9.97 -1.56 -22.61
CA PRO A 100 -9.25 -1.62 -23.88
C PRO A 100 -8.24 -2.77 -23.90
N GLU A 101 -8.11 -3.47 -25.04
CA GLU A 101 -7.31 -4.71 -25.13
C GLU A 101 -5.87 -4.56 -24.58
N PRO A 102 -5.10 -3.50 -24.92
CA PRO A 102 -3.74 -3.30 -24.39
C PRO A 102 -3.69 -3.12 -22.86
N LEU A 103 -4.78 -2.66 -22.24
CA LEU A 103 -4.84 -2.41 -20.80
C LEU A 103 -5.26 -3.64 -19.99
N LYS A 104 -5.80 -4.69 -20.63
CA LYS A 104 -6.30 -5.89 -19.92
C LYS A 104 -5.18 -6.63 -19.19
N GLN A 105 -4.01 -6.78 -19.81
CA GLN A 105 -2.87 -7.44 -19.17
C GLN A 105 -2.36 -6.63 -17.97
N LEU A 106 -2.17 -5.32 -18.14
CA LEU A 106 -1.78 -4.41 -17.05
C LEU A 106 -2.78 -4.43 -15.89
N ARG A 107 -4.09 -4.39 -16.19
CA ARG A 107 -5.17 -4.47 -15.19
C ARG A 107 -5.13 -5.79 -14.41
N LYS A 108 -4.84 -6.91 -15.09
CA LYS A 108 -4.69 -8.22 -14.45
C LYS A 108 -3.45 -8.26 -13.56
N GLN A 109 -2.30 -7.77 -14.04
CA GLN A 109 -1.03 -7.78 -13.30
C GLN A 109 -1.08 -6.91 -12.03
N GLU A 110 -1.68 -5.73 -12.09
CA GLU A 110 -1.89 -4.90 -10.88
C GLU A 110 -2.81 -5.61 -9.87
N LEU A 111 -3.90 -6.25 -10.33
CA LEU A 111 -4.77 -7.02 -9.43
C LEU A 111 -4.07 -8.23 -8.81
N GLU A 112 -3.23 -8.94 -9.57
CA GLU A 112 -2.41 -10.05 -9.06
C GLU A 112 -1.37 -9.56 -8.04
N THR A 113 -0.84 -8.34 -8.21
CA THR A 113 0.06 -7.67 -7.27
C THR A 113 -0.64 -7.28 -5.97
N LEU A 114 -1.83 -6.66 -6.06
CA LEU A 114 -2.66 -6.34 -4.90
C LEU A 114 -3.13 -7.60 -4.14
N GLN A 115 -3.20 -8.76 -4.81
CA GLN A 115 -3.51 -10.06 -4.21
C GLN A 115 -2.26 -10.83 -3.73
N GLY A 116 -1.05 -10.26 -3.86
CA GLY A 116 0.21 -10.91 -3.48
C GLY A 116 0.58 -12.17 -4.29
N LYS A 117 -0.06 -12.41 -5.44
CA LYS A 117 0.13 -13.65 -6.23
C LYS A 117 1.49 -13.76 -6.91
N ASN A 118 2.10 -12.62 -7.21
CA ASN A 118 3.45 -12.49 -7.77
C ASN A 118 4.50 -12.15 -6.69
N ARG A 119 4.15 -12.24 -5.41
CA ARG A 119 5.06 -11.97 -4.30
C ARG A 119 6.11 -13.08 -4.21
N GLU A 120 7.38 -12.73 -4.37
CA GLU A 120 8.49 -13.70 -4.40
C GLU A 120 8.79 -14.33 -3.04
N ARG A 121 8.38 -13.67 -1.95
CA ARG A 121 8.70 -14.03 -0.57
C ARG A 121 7.46 -14.43 0.24
N ALA A 122 7.64 -15.38 1.15
CA ALA A 122 6.64 -15.77 2.15
C ALA A 122 6.91 -15.08 3.50
N GLY A 123 5.94 -15.12 4.42
CA GLY A 123 6.06 -14.48 5.75
C GLY A 123 5.64 -13.01 5.75
N GLU A 124 6.16 -12.25 6.72
CA GLU A 124 5.68 -10.90 7.07
C GLU A 124 5.73 -9.93 5.88
N PHE A 125 4.71 -9.08 5.76
CA PHE A 125 4.66 -8.02 4.75
C PHE A 125 5.56 -6.83 5.10
N GLU A 126 6.31 -6.35 4.12
CA GLU A 126 7.14 -5.15 4.22
C GLU A 126 6.27 -3.91 4.17
N LYS A 127 6.74 -2.84 4.81
CA LYS A 127 6.04 -1.55 4.86
C LYS A 127 5.62 -1.02 3.49
N PHE A 128 6.43 -1.22 2.45
CA PHE A 128 6.14 -0.75 1.10
C PHE A 128 5.12 -1.61 0.32
N GLU A 129 4.81 -2.82 0.79
CA GLU A 129 3.95 -3.75 0.06
C GLU A 129 2.48 -3.30 0.12
N ARG A 130 1.71 -3.65 -0.92
CA ARG A 130 0.30 -3.27 -1.09
C ARG A 130 -0.60 -4.50 -1.21
N VAL A 131 -0.33 -5.53 -0.41
CA VAL A 131 -1.01 -6.83 -0.48
C VAL A 131 -2.24 -6.82 0.42
N TYR A 132 -3.41 -6.95 -0.21
CA TYR A 132 -4.71 -7.08 0.43
C TYR A 132 -5.07 -8.56 0.50
N ASP A 133 -4.83 -9.17 1.66
CA ASP A 133 -5.20 -10.56 1.94
C ASP A 133 -5.86 -10.68 3.33
N TYR A 134 -6.49 -11.81 3.60
CA TYR A 134 -7.35 -12.03 4.76
C TYR A 134 -6.72 -12.97 5.78
N ASP A 135 -6.97 -12.68 7.05
CA ASP A 135 -6.64 -13.59 8.14
C ASP A 135 -7.65 -13.50 9.30
N VAL A 136 -7.54 -14.41 10.25
CA VAL A 136 -8.32 -14.44 11.50
C VAL A 136 -7.70 -13.54 12.57
N TYR A 137 -8.46 -13.19 13.61
CA TYR A 137 -7.93 -12.49 14.78
C TYR A 137 -7.24 -13.50 15.71
N ASN A 138 -6.02 -13.88 15.33
CA ASN A 138 -5.10 -14.70 16.12
C ASN A 138 -3.91 -13.90 16.67
N ASP A 139 -3.89 -12.57 16.48
CA ASP A 139 -2.81 -11.63 16.84
C ASP A 139 -3.14 -10.76 18.06
N LEU A 140 -4.26 -11.04 18.74
CA LEU A 140 -4.72 -10.31 19.92
C LEU A 140 -3.98 -10.70 21.21
N GLY A 141 -3.55 -11.96 21.32
CA GLY A 141 -2.84 -12.49 22.49
C GLY A 141 -1.34 -12.18 22.49
N ASN A 142 -0.66 -12.56 23.59
CA ASN A 142 0.80 -12.57 23.67
C ASN A 142 1.33 -13.70 24.59
N PRO A 143 1.07 -14.99 24.25
CA PRO A 143 1.44 -16.14 25.08
C PRO A 143 2.95 -16.25 25.30
N ASP A 144 3.77 -15.81 24.34
CA ASP A 144 5.23 -15.83 24.44
C ASP A 144 5.74 -14.92 25.56
N LYS A 145 5.14 -13.75 25.75
CA LYS A 145 5.41 -12.89 26.91
C LYS A 145 4.90 -13.53 28.20
N ASP A 146 3.65 -13.97 28.21
CA ASP A 146 2.96 -14.46 29.40
C ASP A 146 1.80 -15.40 28.99
N PRO A 147 1.74 -16.65 29.50
CA PRO A 147 0.62 -17.56 29.22
C PRO A 147 -0.77 -16.98 29.55
N GLU A 148 -0.91 -16.10 30.55
CA GLU A 148 -2.19 -15.46 30.89
C GLU A 148 -2.65 -14.43 29.84
N LEU A 149 -1.74 -14.03 28.93
CA LEU A 149 -2.05 -13.20 27.77
C LEU A 149 -2.46 -14.01 26.52
N ALA A 150 -2.63 -15.34 26.62
CA ALA A 150 -3.26 -16.14 25.58
C ALA A 150 -4.73 -15.71 25.34
N ARG A 151 -5.19 -15.70 24.09
CA ARG A 151 -6.56 -15.28 23.72
C ARG A 151 -7.13 -16.24 22.68
N PRO A 152 -8.45 -16.52 22.70
CA PRO A 152 -9.07 -17.38 21.69
C PRO A 152 -9.02 -16.72 20.31
N ILE A 153 -8.81 -17.53 19.27
CA ILE A 153 -8.80 -17.09 17.88
C ILE A 153 -10.23 -16.76 17.43
N LEU A 154 -10.45 -15.54 16.92
CA LEU A 154 -11.75 -15.13 16.38
C LEU A 154 -11.74 -15.18 14.85
N GLY A 155 -12.75 -15.83 14.27
CA GLY A 155 -12.91 -16.07 12.83
C GLY A 155 -13.07 -17.54 12.44
N GLY A 156 -12.91 -18.47 13.38
CA GLY A 156 -13.14 -19.92 13.19
C GLY A 156 -14.61 -20.33 13.36
N LEU A 157 -14.88 -21.64 13.31
CA LEU A 157 -16.23 -22.19 13.52
C LEU A 157 -16.73 -22.04 14.97
N SER A 158 -15.82 -22.14 15.95
CA SER A 158 -16.13 -21.97 17.38
C SER A 158 -16.38 -20.52 17.78
N HIS A 159 -15.72 -19.57 17.10
CA HIS A 159 -15.84 -18.14 17.33
C HIS A 159 -15.99 -17.40 15.99
N PRO A 160 -17.17 -17.44 15.35
CA PRO A 160 -17.39 -16.75 14.07
C PRO A 160 -17.15 -15.24 14.21
N TYR A 161 -16.33 -14.69 13.32
CA TYR A 161 -15.96 -13.27 13.33
C TYR A 161 -15.51 -12.82 11.93
N PRO A 162 -15.67 -11.54 11.55
CA PRO A 162 -15.08 -10.99 10.34
C PRO A 162 -13.57 -11.27 10.23
N ARG A 163 -13.06 -11.34 9.00
CA ARG A 163 -11.62 -11.38 8.74
C ARG A 163 -10.99 -9.99 8.95
N ARG A 164 -9.69 -9.98 9.20
CA ARG A 164 -8.84 -8.77 9.24
C ARG A 164 -7.81 -8.81 8.12
N CYS A 165 -7.13 -7.69 7.89
CA CYS A 165 -6.00 -7.64 6.96
C CYS A 165 -4.88 -8.56 7.43
N LYS A 166 -4.41 -9.44 6.55
CA LYS A 166 -3.27 -10.32 6.83
C LYS A 166 -2.00 -9.49 7.03
N THR A 167 -1.15 -9.96 7.95
CA THR A 167 0.11 -9.30 8.32
C THR A 167 1.31 -10.23 8.15
N GLY A 168 1.12 -11.54 8.35
CA GLY A 168 2.10 -12.56 8.01
C GLY A 168 3.28 -12.70 8.95
N ARG A 169 3.24 -12.07 10.15
CA ARG A 169 4.28 -12.24 11.18
C ARG A 169 4.42 -13.71 11.55
N LYS A 170 5.57 -14.07 12.12
CA LYS A 170 5.80 -15.44 12.59
C LYS A 170 4.74 -15.84 13.64
N PRO A 171 4.35 -17.13 13.72
CA PRO A 171 3.59 -17.65 14.85
C PRO A 171 4.33 -17.45 16.18
N CYS A 172 3.60 -17.47 17.28
CA CYS A 172 4.17 -17.49 18.63
C CYS A 172 4.89 -18.81 18.88
N ASP A 173 5.99 -18.76 19.64
CA ASP A 173 6.83 -19.93 19.93
C ASP A 173 6.13 -20.90 20.91
N LYS A 174 5.28 -20.39 21.83
CA LYS A 174 4.46 -21.20 22.77
C LYS A 174 3.08 -21.59 22.24
N ASP A 175 2.58 -20.90 21.22
CA ASP A 175 1.28 -21.20 20.59
C ASP A 175 1.37 -20.92 19.07
N PRO A 176 1.69 -21.94 18.25
CA PRO A 176 1.80 -21.80 16.81
C PRO A 176 0.48 -21.43 16.09
N SER A 177 -0.66 -21.40 16.79
CA SER A 177 -1.93 -20.92 16.22
C SER A 177 -2.10 -19.40 16.36
N ALA A 178 -1.42 -18.78 17.31
CA ALA A 178 -1.37 -17.33 17.50
C ALA A 178 -0.25 -16.68 16.66
N GLU A 179 -0.52 -15.50 16.10
CA GLU A 179 0.49 -14.68 15.41
C GLU A 179 1.21 -13.77 16.42
N THR A 180 2.53 -13.62 16.28
CA THR A 180 3.31 -12.80 17.22
C THR A 180 2.86 -11.34 17.24
N ARG A 181 2.87 -10.75 18.43
CA ARG A 181 2.39 -9.39 18.69
C ARG A 181 3.55 -8.39 18.72
N LYS A 182 3.51 -7.40 17.83
CA LYS A 182 4.38 -6.20 17.88
C LYS A 182 3.77 -5.12 18.77
N ALA A 183 4.60 -4.20 19.28
CA ALA A 183 4.17 -3.21 20.26
C ALA A 183 3.32 -2.07 19.63
N LEU A 184 3.71 -1.57 18.46
CA LEU A 184 3.12 -0.39 17.83
C LEU A 184 2.93 -0.49 16.31
N GLU A 185 3.64 -1.39 15.63
CA GLU A 185 3.64 -1.48 14.16
C GLU A 185 2.95 -2.77 13.69
N PHE A 186 1.79 -2.61 13.08
CA PHE A 186 1.03 -3.66 12.39
C PHE A 186 0.98 -3.29 10.92
N TYR A 187 1.33 -4.23 10.04
CA TYR A 187 1.23 -4.00 8.60
C TYR A 187 -0.21 -3.68 8.19
N VAL A 188 -0.33 -2.65 7.36
CA VAL A 188 -1.45 -2.40 6.46
C VAL A 188 -0.86 -2.09 5.08
N PRO A 189 -1.58 -2.33 3.97
CA PRO A 189 -1.14 -1.92 2.63
C PRO A 189 -0.67 -0.46 2.61
N ARG A 190 0.48 -0.18 1.99
CA ARG A 190 1.20 1.10 2.14
C ARG A 190 0.36 2.37 1.98
N ASP A 191 -0.65 2.35 1.09
CA ASP A 191 -1.53 3.50 0.83
C ASP A 191 -2.65 3.68 1.89
N GLU A 192 -2.94 2.66 2.69
CA GLU A 192 -3.90 2.68 3.80
C GLU A 192 -3.25 3.12 5.13
N GLU A 193 -1.91 3.19 5.19
CA GLU A 193 -1.20 3.70 6.36
C GLU A 193 -1.48 5.19 6.55
N PHE A 194 -1.79 5.60 7.79
CA PHE A 194 -1.97 7.01 8.11
C PHE A 194 -0.72 7.84 7.75
N THR A 195 -0.95 9.02 7.18
CA THR A 195 0.11 10.04 7.04
C THR A 195 0.75 10.32 8.40
N THR A 196 2.06 10.56 8.44
CA THR A 196 2.85 10.70 9.70
C THR A 196 2.21 11.65 10.72
N VAL A 197 1.60 12.74 10.26
CA VAL A 197 0.87 13.72 11.10
C VAL A 197 -0.36 13.10 11.77
N LYS A 198 -1.19 12.36 11.01
CA LYS A 198 -2.36 11.65 11.54
C LYS A 198 -1.94 10.48 12.43
N GLY A 199 -0.88 9.77 12.07
CA GLY A 199 -0.30 8.69 12.87
C GLY A 199 0.17 9.19 14.24
N ALA A 200 0.93 10.29 14.30
CA ALA A 200 1.37 10.91 15.55
C ALA A 200 0.22 11.43 16.42
N GLN A 201 -0.82 12.00 15.80
CA GLN A 201 -2.04 12.40 16.53
C GLN A 201 -2.81 11.19 17.06
N PHE A 202 -2.90 10.09 16.29
CA PHE A 202 -3.57 8.86 16.70
C PHE A 202 -2.82 8.15 17.84
N THR A 203 -1.50 7.99 17.75
CA THR A 203 -0.69 7.39 18.83
C THR A 203 -0.68 8.26 20.08
N GLY A 204 -0.55 9.59 19.95
CA GLY A 204 -0.69 10.52 21.06
C GLY A 204 -2.05 10.41 21.76
N THR A 205 -3.13 10.34 20.98
CA THR A 205 -4.50 10.17 21.53
C THR A 205 -4.67 8.80 22.19
N ALA A 206 -4.13 7.73 21.60
CA ALA A 206 -4.19 6.39 22.16
C ALA A 206 -3.44 6.30 23.50
N VAL A 207 -2.22 6.84 23.58
CA VAL A 207 -1.45 6.92 24.84
C VAL A 207 -2.21 7.75 25.89
N LEU A 208 -2.73 8.92 25.52
CA LEU A 208 -3.54 9.75 26.44
C LEU A 208 -4.80 9.02 26.93
N SER A 209 -5.48 8.25 26.06
CA SER A 209 -6.66 7.46 26.41
C SER A 209 -6.36 6.24 27.28
N ALA A 210 -5.10 5.79 27.33
CA ALA A 210 -4.66 4.71 28.21
C ALA A 210 -4.31 5.21 29.63
N LEU A 211 -3.94 6.49 29.80
CA LEU A 211 -3.61 7.05 31.12
C LEU A 211 -4.69 6.82 32.20
N PRO A 212 -6.00 6.99 31.94
CA PRO A 212 -7.07 6.68 32.91
C PRO A 212 -7.06 5.23 33.43
N ALA A 213 -6.53 4.27 32.66
CA ALA A 213 -6.40 2.87 33.07
C ALA A 213 -5.12 2.58 33.88
N VAL A 214 -4.15 3.49 33.85
CA VAL A 214 -2.86 3.37 34.57
C VAL A 214 -2.91 4.05 35.95
N PHE A 215 -3.66 5.16 36.09
CA PHE A 215 -3.80 5.85 37.38
C PHE A 215 -4.17 4.94 38.57
N PRO A 216 -5.15 4.01 38.46
CA PRO A 216 -5.48 3.10 39.57
C PRO A 216 -4.33 2.16 39.99
N GLN A 217 -3.41 1.85 39.07
CA GLN A 217 -2.26 0.99 39.35
C GLN A 217 -1.12 1.77 40.06
N ILE A 218 -0.98 3.07 39.75
CA ILE A 218 -0.02 3.95 40.42
C ILE A 218 -0.51 4.30 41.83
N GLU A 219 -1.80 4.57 42.02
CA GLU A 219 -2.39 4.81 43.34
C GLU A 219 -2.27 3.57 44.24
N ALA A 220 -2.57 2.36 43.71
CA ALA A 220 -2.40 1.12 44.46
C ALA A 220 -0.94 0.87 44.91
N ALA A 221 0.05 1.24 44.08
CA ALA A 221 1.47 1.09 44.40
C ALA A 221 2.06 2.21 45.31
N LEU A 222 1.24 3.21 45.68
CA LEU A 222 1.61 4.30 46.60
C LEU A 222 0.91 4.20 47.97
N VAL A 223 0.05 3.20 48.15
CA VAL A 223 -0.77 2.99 49.37
C VAL A 223 -0.37 1.71 50.14
N ASP A 224 0.57 0.92 49.60
CA ASP A 224 1.32 -0.16 50.29
C ASP A 224 2.70 0.33 50.78
#